data_AF-K6TTZ0-F1
#
_entry.id   AF-K6TTZ0-F1
#
_cell.length_a   1.000
_cell.length_b   1.000
_cell.length_c   1.000
_cell.angle_alpha   90.00
_cell.angle_beta   90.00
_cell.angle_gamma   90.00
#
_symmetry.space_group_name_H-M   'P 1'
#
loop_
_entity.id
_entity.type
_entity.pdbx_description
1 polymer ?
#
loop_
_entity_poly.entity_id
_entity_poly.type
_entity_poly.pdbx_seq_one_letter_code
_entity_poly.pdbx_strand_id
1 'polypeptide(L)'
;MIMIGNILTSKEGFQQETLDQVQERYSGFGGNLYQLMEEQIPEVFLKLSFYQQTTYQSEDSYAVYEDIDNPEKSFVIQLDPLCEVIVIWNHNIHTEIGAWSEDPELESIKFIQEEFKV
;
A
#
# COMPACT_ATOMS: atom_id res chain seq x y z
N MET A 1 10.28 3.71 19.83
CA MET A 1 9.58 3.85 18.54
C MET A 1 10.65 3.87 17.47
N ILE A 2 10.90 2.73 16.82
CA ILE A 2 11.84 2.67 15.71
C ILE A 2 11.11 3.34 14.54
N MET A 3 11.70 4.39 13.96
CA MET A 3 11.15 4.97 12.74
C MET A 3 11.34 3.94 11.64
N ILE A 4 10.23 3.38 11.14
CA ILE A 4 10.23 2.69 9.85
C ILE A 4 10.66 3.75 8.84
N GLY A 5 11.71 3.46 8.08
CA GLY A 5 12.20 4.38 7.04
C GLY A 5 11.06 4.68 6.07
N ASN A 6 10.95 5.94 5.64
CA ASN A 6 9.96 6.31 4.65
C ASN A 6 10.34 5.64 3.31
N ILE A 7 9.58 4.61 2.92
CA ILE A 7 9.84 3.81 1.71
C ILE A 7 9.80 4.68 0.44
N LEU A 8 9.11 5.82 0.42
CA LEU A 8 9.15 6.76 -0.71
C LEU A 8 10.51 7.47 -0.85
N THR A 9 11.27 7.61 0.24
CA THR A 9 12.57 8.30 0.23
C THR A 9 13.75 7.34 0.12
N SER A 10 13.69 6.20 0.81
CA SER A 10 14.74 5.18 0.79
C SER A 10 14.13 3.79 0.88
N LYS A 11 14.62 2.89 0.03
CA LYS A 11 14.26 1.46 0.04
C LYS A 11 15.15 0.64 0.99
N GLU A 12 16.01 1.28 1.76
CA GLU A 12 16.86 0.59 2.75
C GLU A 12 16.01 -0.11 3.81
N GLY A 13 16.29 -1.40 4.07
CA GLY A 13 15.50 -2.22 4.98
C GLY A 13 14.21 -2.78 4.36
N PHE A 14 14.02 -2.60 3.05
CA PHE A 14 12.96 -3.22 2.27
C PHE A 14 13.53 -4.11 1.18
N GLN A 15 12.90 -5.25 0.97
CA GLN A 15 13.16 -6.15 -0.14
C GLN A 15 11.99 -6.06 -1.11
N GLN A 16 12.27 -5.81 -2.38
CA GLN A 16 11.25 -5.85 -3.42
C GLN A 16 10.76 -7.28 -3.62
N GLU A 17 9.45 -7.44 -3.79
CA GLU A 17 8.79 -8.72 -4.03
C GLU A 17 7.80 -8.61 -5.19
N THR A 18 7.39 -9.76 -5.71
CA THR A 18 6.32 -9.88 -6.72
C THR A 18 4.96 -9.96 -6.03
N LEU A 19 3.89 -9.68 -6.77
CA LEU A 19 2.53 -9.85 -6.23
C LEU A 19 2.26 -11.29 -5.77
N ASP A 20 2.74 -12.30 -6.52
CA ASP A 20 2.61 -13.71 -6.15
C ASP A 20 3.24 -13.97 -4.77
N GLN A 21 4.43 -13.41 -4.51
CA GLN A 21 5.10 -13.51 -3.21
C GLN A 21 4.33 -12.80 -2.09
N VAL A 22 3.75 -11.63 -2.37
CA VAL A 22 2.85 -10.95 -1.42
C VAL A 22 1.67 -11.84 -1.09
N GLN A 23 1.00 -12.42 -2.09
CA GLN A 23 -0.21 -13.23 -1.93
C GLN A 23 0.06 -14.57 -1.23
N GLU A 24 1.23 -15.16 -1.42
CA GLU A 24 1.65 -16.36 -0.68
C GLU A 24 1.89 -16.07 0.80
N ARG A 25 2.39 -14.87 1.13
CA ARG A 25 2.82 -14.49 2.47
C ARG A 25 1.74 -13.79 3.28
N TYR A 26 1.04 -12.84 2.68
CA TYR A 26 0.05 -11.97 3.31
C TYR A 26 -1.34 -12.57 3.21
N SER A 27 -1.98 -12.79 4.36
CA SER A 27 -3.35 -13.35 4.45
C SER A 27 -4.25 -12.54 5.40
N GLY A 28 -3.85 -11.30 5.68
CA GLY A 28 -4.56 -10.40 6.59
C GLY A 28 -5.68 -9.59 5.95
N PHE A 29 -6.16 -8.60 6.71
CA PHE A 29 -7.20 -7.67 6.30
C PHE A 29 -6.79 -6.85 5.06
N GLY A 30 -7.71 -6.64 4.12
CA GLY A 30 -7.38 -5.93 2.87
C GLY A 30 -6.58 -6.76 1.86
N GLY A 31 -6.40 -8.08 2.09
CA GLY A 31 -5.65 -8.96 1.19
C GLY A 31 -6.19 -9.03 -0.25
N ASN A 32 -7.47 -8.68 -0.46
CA ASN A 32 -8.09 -8.61 -1.79
C ASN A 32 -7.88 -7.25 -2.50
N LEU A 33 -7.32 -6.24 -1.82
CA LEU A 33 -7.20 -4.89 -2.35
C LEU A 33 -6.46 -4.86 -3.68
N TYR A 34 -5.33 -5.57 -3.81
CA TYR A 34 -4.53 -5.53 -5.03
C TYR A 34 -5.25 -6.13 -6.24
N GLN A 35 -6.03 -7.20 -6.03
CA GLN A 35 -6.87 -7.76 -7.09
C GLN A 35 -7.96 -6.76 -7.50
N LEU A 36 -8.63 -6.12 -6.53
CA LEU A 36 -9.64 -5.10 -6.81
C LEU A 36 -9.05 -3.87 -7.53
N MET A 37 -7.82 -3.48 -7.20
CA MET A 37 -7.11 -2.40 -7.90
C MET A 37 -6.78 -2.79 -9.35
N GLU A 38 -6.33 -4.02 -9.60
CA GLU A 38 -6.11 -4.52 -10.96
C GLU A 38 -7.40 -4.46 -11.80
N GLU A 39 -8.54 -4.75 -11.20
CA GLU A 39 -9.85 -4.73 -11.86
C GLU A 39 -10.39 -3.30 -12.08
N GLN A 40 -10.20 -2.39 -11.11
CA GLN A 40 -10.87 -1.09 -11.10
C GLN A 40 -10.00 0.10 -11.53
N ILE A 41 -8.69 0.06 -11.26
CA ILE A 41 -7.71 1.10 -11.58
C ILE A 41 -6.41 0.47 -12.13
N PRO A 42 -6.50 -0.29 -13.25
CA PRO A 42 -5.37 -1.07 -13.78
C PRO A 42 -4.14 -0.21 -14.10
N GLU A 43 -4.33 1.03 -14.53
CA GLU A 43 -3.23 1.97 -14.83
C GLU A 43 -2.41 2.36 -13.60
N VAL A 44 -3.04 2.40 -12.42
CA VAL A 44 -2.38 2.64 -11.14
C VAL A 44 -1.72 1.35 -10.67
N PHE A 45 -2.47 0.25 -10.72
CA PHE A 45 -2.00 -1.07 -10.31
C PHE A 45 -0.72 -1.50 -11.06
N LEU A 46 -0.67 -1.31 -12.38
CA LEU A 46 0.49 -1.67 -13.21
C LEU A 46 1.77 -0.89 -12.86
N LYS A 47 1.65 0.20 -12.11
CA LYS A 47 2.79 1.01 -11.63
C LYS A 47 3.20 0.68 -10.20
N LEU A 48 2.44 -0.17 -9.49
CA LEU A 48 2.79 -0.55 -8.13
C LEU A 48 4.06 -1.40 -8.10
N SER A 49 4.94 -1.06 -7.18
CA SER A 49 6.07 -1.90 -6.78
C SER A 49 5.83 -2.43 -5.37
N PHE A 50 5.96 -3.74 -5.17
CA PHE A 50 5.69 -4.39 -3.89
C PHE A 50 6.97 -4.61 -3.10
N TYR A 51 6.88 -4.47 -1.78
CA TYR A 51 8.01 -4.56 -0.87
C TYR A 51 7.62 -5.22 0.45
N GLN A 52 8.58 -5.96 0.99
CA GLN A 52 8.56 -6.52 2.34
C GLN A 52 9.63 -5.83 3.19
N GLN A 53 9.32 -5.49 4.43
CA GLN A 53 10.31 -4.99 5.38
C GLN A 53 11.18 -6.17 5.92
N THR A 54 12.51 -6.03 5.95
CA THR A 54 13.45 -7.15 6.22
C THR A 54 13.82 -7.40 7.69
N THR A 55 13.48 -6.48 8.59
CA THR A 55 13.97 -6.38 9.98
C THR A 55 12.85 -6.37 11.04
N TYR A 56 11.75 -5.66 10.80
CA TYR A 56 10.61 -5.44 11.69
C TYR A 56 9.32 -5.53 10.88
N GLN A 57 8.26 -6.11 11.44
CA GLN A 57 6.97 -6.23 10.75
C GLN A 57 7.12 -6.84 9.34
N SER A 58 7.95 -7.89 9.24
CA SER A 58 8.21 -8.58 7.97
C SER A 58 6.97 -9.29 7.41
N GLU A 59 5.87 -9.32 8.17
CA GLU A 59 4.59 -9.86 7.73
C GLU A 59 3.73 -8.79 7.04
N ASP A 60 4.05 -7.51 7.19
CA ASP A 60 3.36 -6.42 6.49
C ASP A 60 3.61 -6.52 4.97
N SER A 61 2.64 -6.04 4.20
CA SER A 61 2.79 -5.78 2.77
C SER A 61 2.89 -4.27 2.55
N TYR A 62 3.84 -3.86 1.69
CA TYR A 62 3.94 -2.49 1.22
C TYR A 62 3.82 -2.48 -0.30
N ALA A 63 2.93 -1.65 -0.85
CA ALA A 63 2.89 -1.33 -2.27
C ALA A 63 3.16 0.15 -2.47
N VAL A 64 4.05 0.48 -3.39
CA VAL A 64 4.49 1.85 -3.67
C VAL A 64 4.08 2.24 -5.07
N TYR A 65 3.35 3.34 -5.17
CA TYR A 65 3.12 4.06 -6.42
C TYR A 65 4.07 5.26 -6.49
N GLU A 66 4.91 5.33 -7.53
CA GLU A 66 5.82 6.45 -7.76
C GLU A 66 5.45 7.18 -9.06
N ASP A 67 5.15 8.47 -8.93
CA ASP A 67 4.98 9.40 -10.04
C ASP A 67 6.17 10.37 -10.07
N ILE A 68 7.10 10.13 -11.00
CA ILE A 68 8.32 10.92 -11.17
C ILE A 68 8.00 12.35 -11.62
N ASP A 69 6.93 12.53 -12.38
CA ASP A 69 6.54 13.84 -12.92
C ASP A 69 5.73 14.65 -11.90
N ASN A 70 5.05 13.98 -10.96
CA ASN A 70 4.34 14.60 -9.83
C ASN A 70 4.54 13.84 -8.52
N PRO A 71 5.63 14.10 -7.77
CA PRO A 71 5.93 13.39 -6.51
C PRO A 71 4.84 13.46 -5.44
N GLU A 72 4.00 14.50 -5.46
CA GLU A 72 2.84 14.66 -4.57
C GLU A 72 1.75 13.60 -4.79
N LYS A 73 1.74 12.96 -5.97
CA LYS A 73 0.86 11.84 -6.30
C LYS A 73 1.44 10.49 -5.93
N SER A 74 2.71 10.43 -5.53
CA SER A 74 3.31 9.19 -5.04
C SER A 74 2.71 8.83 -3.68
N PHE A 75 2.44 7.55 -3.48
CA PHE A 75 1.83 7.06 -2.24
C PHE A 75 2.27 5.63 -1.94
N VAL A 76 2.01 5.23 -0.71
CA VAL A 76 2.27 3.89 -0.19
C VAL A 76 0.96 3.33 0.33
N ILE A 77 0.70 2.07 0.02
CA ILE A 77 -0.30 1.23 0.66
C ILE A 77 0.45 0.31 1.62
N GLN A 78 0.05 0.28 2.88
CA GLN A 78 0.55 -0.66 3.87
C GLN A 78 -0.61 -1.51 4.39
N LEU A 79 -0.39 -2.82 4.41
CA LEU A 79 -1.29 -3.80 5.00
C LEU A 79 -0.55 -4.53 6.12
N ASP A 80 -1.06 -4.47 7.35
CA ASP A 80 -0.55 -5.19 8.52
C ASP A 80 -1.48 -6.37 8.81
N PRO A 81 -1.00 -7.63 8.87
CA PRO A 81 -1.89 -8.78 9.06
C PRO A 81 -2.49 -8.87 10.46
N LEU A 82 -1.97 -8.12 11.43
CA LEU A 82 -2.44 -8.09 12.82
C LEU A 82 -3.39 -6.91 13.09
N CYS A 83 -3.63 -6.05 12.10
CA CYS A 83 -4.51 -4.90 12.20
C CYS A 83 -5.57 -4.91 11.10
N GLU A 84 -6.81 -4.56 11.45
CA GLU A 84 -7.93 -4.50 10.51
C GLU A 84 -8.04 -3.12 9.84
N VAL A 85 -6.91 -2.63 9.31
CA VAL A 85 -6.79 -1.34 8.60
C VAL A 85 -5.93 -1.45 7.35
N ILE A 86 -6.35 -0.76 6.30
CA ILE A 86 -5.56 -0.42 5.12
C ILE A 86 -5.00 0.98 5.36
N VAL A 87 -3.68 1.13 5.32
CA VAL A 87 -3.04 2.43 5.54
C VAL A 87 -2.54 2.98 4.20
N ILE A 88 -2.94 4.20 3.88
CA ILE A 88 -2.51 4.90 2.66
C ILE A 88 -1.84 6.20 3.06
N TRP A 89 -0.60 6.39 2.63
CA TRP A 89 0.18 7.54 3.08
C TRP A 89 1.21 8.02 2.06
N ASN A 90 1.59 9.28 2.20
CA ASN A 90 2.76 9.88 1.57
C ASN A 90 3.42 10.88 2.52
N HIS A 91 4.14 11.89 2.02
CA HIS A 91 4.76 12.91 2.86
C HIS A 91 3.77 13.87 3.54
N ASN A 92 2.55 14.00 3.01
CA ASN A 92 1.57 15.00 3.42
C ASN A 92 0.29 14.37 3.99
N ILE A 93 -0.03 13.15 3.60
CA ILE A 93 -1.27 12.46 3.89
C ILE A 93 -0.94 11.15 4.62
N HIS A 94 -1.77 10.82 5.61
CA HIS A 94 -1.81 9.52 6.26
C HIS A 94 -3.27 9.24 6.60
N THR A 95 -3.82 8.21 6.00
CA THR A 95 -5.21 7.80 6.19
C THR A 95 -5.26 6.30 6.49
N GLU A 96 -6.10 5.94 7.45
CA GLU A 96 -6.42 4.55 7.80
C GLU A 96 -7.87 4.29 7.40
N ILE A 97 -8.12 3.18 6.70
CA ILE A 97 -9.45 2.72 6.30
C ILE A 97 -9.58 1.30 6.81
N GLY A 98 -10.45 1.09 7.80
CA GLY A 98 -10.52 -0.18 8.51
C GLY A 98 -11.89 -0.83 8.53
N ALA A 99 -12.02 -1.86 9.37
CA ALA A 99 -13.25 -2.66 9.52
C ALA A 99 -14.50 -1.88 9.97
N TRP A 100 -14.37 -0.59 10.26
CA TRP A 100 -15.52 0.31 10.46
C TRP A 100 -16.18 0.76 9.15
N SER A 101 -15.51 0.59 8.01
CA SER A 101 -16.10 0.78 6.68
C SER A 101 -16.93 -0.45 6.28
N GLU A 102 -17.99 -0.21 5.50
CA GLU A 102 -18.79 -1.30 4.91
C GLU A 102 -17.99 -2.08 3.85
N ASP A 103 -17.09 -1.39 3.12
CA ASP A 103 -16.25 -1.95 2.07
C ASP A 103 -14.90 -1.21 2.06
N PRO A 104 -13.96 -1.62 2.94
CA PRO A 104 -12.72 -0.89 3.18
C PRO A 104 -11.82 -0.90 1.95
N GLU A 105 -11.78 -1.98 1.16
CA GLU A 105 -11.03 -2.03 -0.08
C GLU A 105 -11.58 -1.05 -1.13
N LEU A 106 -12.90 -1.02 -1.33
CA LEU A 106 -13.51 -0.08 -2.29
C LEU A 106 -13.36 1.38 -1.85
N GLU A 107 -13.49 1.66 -0.55
CA GLU A 107 -13.23 2.99 0.01
C GLU A 107 -11.77 3.40 -0.20
N SER A 108 -10.82 2.46 -0.02
CA SER A 108 -9.40 2.70 -0.29
C SER A 108 -9.12 3.06 -1.75
N ILE A 109 -9.74 2.38 -2.70
CA ILE A 109 -9.60 2.67 -4.12
C ILE A 109 -10.15 4.07 -4.44
N LYS A 110 -11.34 4.41 -3.92
CA LYS A 110 -11.94 5.75 -4.13
C LYS A 110 -11.04 6.85 -3.55
N PHE A 111 -10.54 6.65 -2.35
CA PHE A 111 -9.61 7.58 -1.71
C PHE A 111 -8.38 7.84 -2.58
N ILE A 112 -7.77 6.78 -3.14
CA ILE A 112 -6.60 6.92 -4.02
C ILE A 112 -6.92 7.76 -5.25
N GLN A 113 -8.04 7.48 -5.92
CA GLN A 113 -8.47 8.21 -7.10
C GLN A 113 -8.76 9.70 -6.81
N GLU A 114 -9.43 9.99 -5.70
CA GLU A 114 -9.82 11.35 -5.33
C GLU A 114 -8.63 12.20 -4.89
N GLU A 115 -7.79 11.67 -3.98
CA GLU A 115 -6.72 12.46 -3.38
C GLU A 115 -5.47 12.55 -4.24
N PHE A 116 -5.06 11.46 -4.88
CA PHE A 116 -3.86 11.47 -5.75
C PHE A 116 -4.20 11.81 -7.20
N LYS A 117 -5.50 11.88 -7.55
CA LYS A 117 -5.98 12.22 -8.91
C LYS A 117 -5.31 11.35 -9.97
N VAL A 118 -5.30 10.05 -9.70
CA VAL A 118 -4.72 8.99 -10.54
C VAL A 118 -5.81 8.18 -11.20
#